data_AF-A0A6P6GEL9-F1
#
_entry.id   AF-A0A6P6GEL9-F1
#
_cell.length_a   1.000
_cell.length_b   1.000
_cell.length_c   1.000
_cell.angle_alpha   90.00
_cell.angle_beta   90.00
_cell.angle_gamma   90.00
#
_symmetry.space_group_name_H-M   'P 1'
#
loop_
_entity.id
_entity.type
_entity.pdbx_description
1 polymer ?
#
loop_
_entity_poly.entity_id
_entity_poly.type
_entity_poly.pdbx_seq_one_letter_code
_entity_poly.pdbx_strand_id
1 'polypeptide(L)'
;MESLRSFPDGIRNCYRINVTSGTKYLIKASFLYGDYDGEDILPEFDVHIGANLRDTVSVTKASESEEMEIIHVPPQNHIHVCLVRTGSSTPFISSLVFRPLNNQSYKTDEGSLVGLALSYRVDTGFTTSDPGYRYPQDVYDRYWPSDDPNSDWTSLTTSHTIESNNSYKPPSDVMSTAAAPKNPLDSLDFDLLTFDDDNDTSEYYVYMHFAELELLKAHQRRIFNISYNEEYWAGPYAPRYLETETFYGTSGLMGGHHRFSIYAVDNSTHPPILNAYEVYIVKRFLQSEANQNDIDAVTILKSTYGIKRNWQGDPCTREYLWEGLNCSYDGNYDAPRIISFQVLTEDAIRNLSSSGLTAEIPPSISELTMIQNL
;
A
#
# COMPACT_ATOMS: atom_id res chain seq x y z
N MET A 1 4.00 4.33 19.75
CA MET A 1 3.30 3.02 19.81
C MET A 1 3.76 2.35 21.10
N GLU A 2 2.84 1.84 21.92
CA GLU A 2 3.17 1.31 23.26
C GLU A 2 3.06 -0.21 23.36
N SER A 3 2.57 -0.88 22.32
CA SER A 3 2.38 -2.33 22.30
C SER A 3 2.55 -2.91 20.89
N LEU A 4 2.96 -4.17 20.82
CA LEU A 4 2.99 -4.96 19.58
C LEU A 4 2.43 -6.36 19.84
N ARG A 5 2.15 -7.09 18.75
CA ARG A 5 1.87 -8.53 18.79
C ARG A 5 2.94 -9.27 18.03
N SER A 6 3.59 -10.23 18.67
CA SER A 6 4.55 -11.14 18.08
C SER A 6 3.93 -12.51 17.73
N PHE A 7 4.58 -13.22 16.81
CA PHE A 7 4.14 -14.51 16.29
C PHE A 7 5.30 -15.54 16.33
N PRO A 8 5.62 -16.07 17.52
CA PRO A 8 6.72 -17.02 17.70
C PRO A 8 6.41 -18.42 17.15
N ASP A 9 5.14 -18.73 16.90
CA ASP A 9 4.71 -20.04 16.39
C ASP A 9 4.23 -19.95 14.93
N GLY A 10 4.50 -21.03 14.18
CA GLY A 10 4.09 -21.15 12.78
C GLY A 10 4.92 -20.33 11.80
N ILE A 11 4.89 -20.74 10.53
CA ILE A 11 5.61 -20.05 9.46
C ILE A 11 4.82 -18.83 8.96
N ARG A 12 3.49 -18.92 8.93
CA ARG A 12 2.60 -17.90 8.37
C ARG A 12 1.46 -17.61 9.33
N ASN A 13 1.31 -16.35 9.70
CA ASN A 13 0.32 -15.88 10.66
C ASN A 13 -0.52 -14.76 10.04
N CYS A 14 -1.82 -14.94 9.95
CA CYS A 14 -2.68 -14.08 9.16
C CYS A 14 -3.81 -13.45 9.95
N TYR A 15 -4.03 -12.17 9.72
CA TYR A 15 -5.28 -11.49 10.04
C TYR A 15 -6.26 -11.65 8.88
N ARG A 16 -7.50 -12.03 9.16
CA ARG A 16 -8.62 -11.91 8.21
C ARG A 16 -9.41 -10.66 8.56
N ILE A 17 -9.36 -9.66 7.70
CA ILE A 17 -10.03 -8.38 7.89
C ILE A 17 -11.24 -8.32 6.98
N ASN A 18 -12.43 -8.05 7.54
CA ASN A 18 -13.64 -7.88 6.75
C ASN A 18 -13.62 -6.52 6.04
N VAL A 19 -13.88 -6.53 4.75
CA VAL A 19 -13.89 -5.35 3.88
C VAL A 19 -15.05 -5.44 2.89
N THR A 20 -15.31 -4.35 2.17
CA THR A 20 -16.30 -4.36 1.08
C THR A 20 -15.58 -4.59 -0.24
N SER A 21 -15.92 -5.68 -0.93
CA SER A 21 -15.40 -5.97 -2.28
C SER A 21 -15.62 -4.78 -3.21
N GLY A 22 -14.61 -4.47 -4.05
CA GLY A 22 -14.65 -3.36 -4.99
C GLY A 22 -14.51 -1.97 -4.37
N THR A 23 -14.40 -1.85 -3.05
CA THR A 23 -14.07 -0.58 -2.37
C THR A 23 -12.57 -0.41 -2.29
N LYS A 24 -12.05 0.78 -2.63
CA LYS A 24 -10.61 1.07 -2.52
C LYS A 24 -10.21 1.30 -1.07
N TYR A 25 -9.13 0.68 -0.62
CA TYR A 25 -8.58 0.87 0.72
C TYR A 25 -7.13 1.29 0.67
N LEU A 26 -6.77 2.23 1.55
CA LEU A 26 -5.41 2.41 2.03
C LEU A 26 -5.19 1.43 3.19
N ILE A 27 -4.20 0.56 3.05
CA ILE A 27 -3.83 -0.46 4.03
C ILE A 27 -2.46 -0.10 4.55
N LYS A 28 -2.34 0.09 5.86
CA LYS A 28 -1.09 0.45 6.52
C LYS A 28 -0.76 -0.54 7.61
N ALA A 29 0.50 -0.92 7.72
CA ALA A 29 1.03 -1.69 8.83
C ALA A 29 2.32 -1.05 9.33
N SER A 30 2.53 -1.07 10.64
CA SER A 30 3.74 -0.52 11.26
C SER A 30 4.42 -1.55 12.15
N PHE A 31 5.75 -1.46 12.20
CA PHE A 31 6.62 -2.46 12.80
C PHE A 31 7.71 -1.77 13.64
N LEU A 32 7.34 -1.32 14.83
CA LEU A 32 8.30 -0.83 15.84
C LEU A 32 8.74 -2.00 16.72
N TYR A 33 9.97 -2.47 16.53
CA TYR A 33 10.54 -3.62 17.26
C TYR A 33 10.72 -3.32 18.75
N GLY A 34 11.37 -2.19 19.08
CA GLY A 34 11.55 -1.74 20.46
C GLY A 34 12.32 -2.72 21.36
N ASP A 35 13.03 -3.69 20.79
CA ASP A 35 13.69 -4.79 21.52
C ASP A 35 12.78 -5.49 22.53
N TYR A 36 11.54 -5.77 22.11
CA TYR A 36 10.49 -6.26 22.99
C TYR A 36 10.78 -7.63 23.65
N ASP A 37 11.66 -8.43 23.06
CA ASP A 37 12.06 -9.75 23.54
C ASP A 37 13.40 -9.73 24.29
N GLY A 38 14.16 -8.62 24.24
CA GLY A 38 15.44 -8.45 24.92
C GLY A 38 16.59 -9.25 24.30
N GLU A 39 16.43 -9.72 23.06
CA GLU A 39 17.46 -10.51 22.36
C GLU A 39 18.46 -9.64 21.60
N ASP A 40 18.14 -8.36 21.34
CA ASP A 40 18.92 -7.43 20.52
C ASP A 40 19.24 -7.99 19.11
N ILE A 41 18.35 -8.84 18.59
CA ILE A 41 18.44 -9.42 17.25
C ILE A 41 17.39 -8.75 16.38
N LEU A 42 17.86 -7.94 15.44
CA LEU A 42 16.97 -7.24 14.51
C LEU A 42 16.26 -8.25 13.58
N PRO A 43 14.92 -8.32 13.64
CA PRO A 43 14.18 -9.30 12.86
C PRO A 43 13.96 -8.85 11.41
N GLU A 44 13.91 -9.83 10.52
CA GLU A 44 13.48 -9.68 9.13
C GLU A 44 12.36 -10.66 8.84
N PHE A 45 11.28 -10.28 8.16
CA PHE A 45 10.17 -11.18 7.80
C PHE A 45 9.33 -10.59 6.67
N ASP A 46 8.56 -11.44 6.01
CA ASP A 46 7.74 -11.01 4.87
C ASP A 46 6.31 -10.65 5.29
N VAL A 47 5.72 -9.71 4.57
CA VAL A 47 4.31 -9.33 4.68
C VAL A 47 3.64 -9.65 3.35
N HIS A 48 2.57 -10.43 3.42
CA HIS A 48 1.74 -10.78 2.27
C HIS A 48 0.35 -10.17 2.39
N ILE A 49 -0.20 -9.76 1.25
CA ILE A 49 -1.61 -9.40 1.09
C ILE A 49 -2.26 -10.50 0.23
N GLY A 50 -3.16 -11.26 0.83
CA GLY A 50 -3.65 -12.52 0.25
C GLY A 50 -2.51 -13.50 0.02
N ALA A 51 -2.47 -14.12 -1.16
CA ALA A 51 -1.40 -15.02 -1.56
C ALA A 51 -0.09 -14.31 -1.97
N ASN A 52 -0.09 -13.00 -2.15
CA ASN A 52 0.99 -12.28 -2.82
C ASN A 52 1.92 -11.60 -1.81
N LEU A 53 3.23 -11.68 -2.05
CA LEU A 53 4.25 -10.92 -1.32
C LEU A 53 4.00 -9.43 -1.56
N ARG A 54 3.92 -8.67 -0.46
CA ARG A 54 3.80 -7.21 -0.50
C ARG A 54 5.12 -6.54 -0.19
N ASP A 55 5.74 -6.92 0.91
CA ASP A 55 6.97 -6.29 1.40
C ASP A 55 7.79 -7.26 2.24
N THR A 56 9.08 -6.92 2.40
CA THR A 56 9.96 -7.57 3.38
C THR A 56 10.30 -6.53 4.43
N VAL A 57 9.84 -6.76 5.65
CA VAL A 57 10.17 -5.91 6.80
C VAL A 57 11.57 -6.30 7.24
N SER A 58 12.53 -5.38 7.11
CA SER A 58 13.90 -5.56 7.59
C SER A 58 14.19 -4.47 8.61
N VAL A 59 14.11 -4.80 9.89
CA VAL A 59 14.32 -3.81 10.96
C VAL A 59 15.79 -3.45 11.01
N THR A 60 16.10 -2.16 10.83
CA THR A 60 17.50 -1.70 10.88
C THR A 60 17.91 -1.14 12.24
N LYS A 61 16.94 -0.66 13.03
CA LYS A 61 17.13 -0.15 14.39
C LYS A 61 15.90 -0.44 15.24
N ALA A 62 16.12 -0.81 16.50
CA ALA A 62 15.03 -1.11 17.42
C ALA A 62 14.13 0.10 17.74
N SER A 63 14.67 1.32 17.66
CA SER A 63 13.94 2.56 17.97
C SER A 63 13.15 3.15 16.80
N GLU A 64 13.31 2.62 15.59
CA GLU A 64 12.67 3.11 14.37
C GLU A 64 11.54 2.15 13.96
N SER A 65 10.48 2.71 13.37
CA SER A 65 9.32 1.96 12.91
C SER A 65 9.45 1.75 11.42
N GLU A 66 9.42 0.50 10.97
CA GLU A 66 9.23 0.20 9.55
C GLU A 66 7.75 0.35 9.21
N GLU A 67 7.44 0.96 8.06
CA GLU A 67 6.08 1.26 7.64
C GLU A 67 5.78 0.61 6.29
N MET A 68 4.67 -0.11 6.20
CA MET A 68 4.12 -0.64 4.95
C MET A 68 2.83 0.12 4.63
N GLU A 69 2.72 0.65 3.41
CA GLU A 69 1.49 1.26 2.91
C GLU A 69 1.17 0.74 1.51
N ILE A 70 -0.09 0.34 1.28
CA ILE A 70 -0.58 -0.04 -0.04
C ILE A 70 -2.03 0.38 -0.25
N ILE A 71 -2.31 0.90 -1.43
CA ILE A 71 -3.66 1.11 -1.92
C ILE A 71 -4.08 -0.10 -2.74
N HIS A 72 -5.18 -0.74 -2.36
CA HIS A 72 -5.68 -1.93 -3.05
C HIS A 72 -7.21 -1.96 -3.10
N VAL A 73 -7.74 -2.58 -4.16
CA VAL A 73 -9.17 -2.86 -4.32
C VAL A 73 -9.35 -4.37 -4.17
N PRO A 74 -9.81 -4.86 -3.00
CA PRO A 74 -9.98 -6.28 -2.77
C PRO A 74 -11.08 -6.86 -3.67
N PRO A 75 -10.83 -8.04 -4.29
CA PRO A 75 -11.84 -8.73 -5.07
C PRO A 75 -12.89 -9.40 -4.17
N GLN A 76 -12.55 -9.73 -2.93
CA GLN A 76 -13.42 -10.43 -1.97
C GLN A 76 -13.87 -9.50 -0.83
N ASN A 77 -14.85 -9.93 -0.03
CA ASN A 77 -15.30 -9.21 1.17
C ASN A 77 -14.38 -9.40 2.39
N HIS A 78 -13.17 -9.86 2.15
CA HIS A 78 -12.13 -10.00 3.15
C HIS A 78 -10.76 -9.77 2.51
N ILE A 79 -9.79 -9.37 3.34
CA ILE A 79 -8.37 -9.35 3.00
C ILE A 79 -7.62 -10.15 4.05
N HIS A 80 -6.72 -11.00 3.59
CA HIS A 80 -5.71 -11.59 4.46
C HIS A 80 -4.46 -10.72 4.49
N VAL A 81 -4.03 -10.31 5.69
CA VAL A 81 -2.71 -9.71 5.91
C VAL A 81 -1.90 -10.71 6.70
N CYS A 82 -0.87 -11.28 6.06
CA CYS A 82 -0.09 -12.37 6.62
C CYS A 82 1.35 -11.95 6.87
N LEU A 83 1.82 -12.21 8.09
CA LEU A 83 3.22 -12.07 8.47
C LEU A 83 3.86 -13.46 8.35
N VAL A 84 4.94 -13.53 7.60
CA VAL A 84 5.59 -14.79 7.22
C VAL A 84 7.03 -14.79 7.71
N ARG A 85 7.37 -15.79 8.50
CA ARG A 85 8.72 -15.98 9.04
C ARG A 85 9.71 -16.26 7.92
N THR A 86 10.83 -15.54 7.94
CA THR A 86 12.02 -15.83 7.14
C THR A 86 13.15 -16.26 8.07
N GLY A 87 13.79 -17.40 7.80
CA GLY A 87 14.82 -17.96 8.67
C GLY A 87 14.32 -18.23 10.09
N SER A 88 15.02 -17.67 11.09
CA SER A 88 14.72 -17.83 12.52
C SER A 88 14.01 -16.62 13.16
N SER A 89 13.62 -15.61 12.37
CA SER A 89 13.02 -14.39 12.91
C SER A 89 11.61 -14.64 13.48
N THR A 90 11.21 -13.80 14.44
CA THR A 90 9.84 -13.79 14.95
C THR A 90 9.09 -12.62 14.34
N PRO A 91 8.12 -12.86 13.43
CA PRO A 91 7.31 -11.77 12.90
C PRO A 91 6.52 -11.08 14.00
N PHE A 92 6.32 -9.78 13.83
CA PHE A 92 5.52 -8.99 14.75
C PHE A 92 4.79 -7.87 14.00
N ILE A 93 3.84 -7.21 14.67
CA ILE A 93 3.15 -6.03 14.13
C ILE A 93 2.72 -5.11 15.27
N SER A 94 2.93 -3.81 15.10
CA SER A 94 2.58 -2.79 16.09
C SER A 94 1.21 -2.17 15.80
N SER A 95 0.89 -1.93 14.53
CA SER A 95 -0.43 -1.48 14.11
C SER A 95 -0.81 -2.00 12.73
N LEU A 96 -2.12 -2.15 12.51
CA LEU A 96 -2.71 -2.49 11.22
C LEU A 96 -3.95 -1.61 11.02
N VAL A 97 -3.95 -0.80 9.96
CA VAL A 97 -4.96 0.24 9.71
C VAL A 97 -5.52 0.08 8.30
N PHE A 98 -6.84 0.17 8.19
CA PHE A 98 -7.57 0.17 6.93
C PHE A 98 -8.41 1.45 6.83
N ARG A 99 -8.19 2.24 5.78
CA ARG A 99 -8.98 3.45 5.50
C ARG A 99 -9.64 3.32 4.13
N PRO A 100 -10.98 3.43 4.02
CA PRO A 100 -11.62 3.49 2.72
C PRO A 100 -11.25 4.79 2.01
N LEU A 101 -10.91 4.68 0.73
CA LEU A 101 -10.57 5.81 -0.15
C LEU A 101 -11.71 6.08 -1.13
N ASN A 102 -11.70 7.28 -1.72
CA ASN A 102 -12.58 7.58 -2.84
C ASN A 102 -12.18 6.74 -4.07
N ASN A 103 -13.09 5.94 -4.63
CA ASN A 103 -12.82 5.09 -5.80
C ASN A 103 -12.35 5.87 -7.05
N GLN A 104 -12.57 7.19 -7.12
CA GLN A 104 -12.09 8.05 -8.21
C GLN A 104 -10.62 8.50 -8.03
N SER A 105 -10.04 8.37 -6.84
CA SER A 105 -8.62 8.64 -6.57
C SER A 105 -7.75 7.46 -6.99
N TYR A 106 -6.46 7.66 -7.25
CA TYR A 106 -5.47 6.59 -7.45
C TYR A 106 -5.89 5.51 -8.46
N LYS A 107 -6.31 5.92 -9.66
CA LYS A 107 -6.70 4.97 -10.71
C LYS A 107 -5.47 4.36 -11.35
N THR A 108 -5.58 3.07 -11.67
CA THR A 108 -4.57 2.28 -12.37
C THR A 108 -5.23 1.63 -13.59
N ASP A 109 -4.45 1.37 -14.63
CA ASP A 109 -4.95 0.73 -15.86
C ASP A 109 -5.41 -0.72 -15.61
N GLU A 110 -4.74 -1.43 -14.70
CA GLU A 110 -5.01 -2.85 -14.39
C GLU A 110 -6.01 -3.05 -13.24
N GLY A 111 -6.59 -1.96 -12.70
CA GLY A 111 -7.67 -2.03 -11.70
C GLY A 111 -7.29 -2.82 -10.43
N SER A 112 -8.08 -3.86 -10.11
CA SER A 112 -7.90 -4.68 -8.90
C SER A 112 -6.77 -5.72 -9.00
N LEU A 113 -6.19 -5.94 -10.19
CA LEU A 113 -5.06 -6.85 -10.36
C LEU A 113 -3.74 -6.26 -9.83
N VAL A 114 -3.77 -4.97 -9.51
CA VAL A 114 -2.63 -4.23 -8.98
C VAL A 114 -2.98 -3.53 -7.68
N GLY A 115 -1.95 -3.23 -6.91
CA GLY A 115 -2.01 -2.27 -5.82
C GLY A 115 -0.89 -1.25 -5.97
N LEU A 116 -1.09 -0.09 -5.38
CA LEU A 116 -0.11 0.99 -5.35
C LEU A 116 0.59 0.99 -4.01
N ALA A 117 1.81 0.47 -3.99
CA ALA A 117 2.71 0.51 -2.86
C ALA A 117 3.26 1.93 -2.68
N LEU A 118 3.15 2.53 -1.49
CA LEU A 118 3.82 3.81 -1.26
C LEU A 118 5.33 3.63 -1.44
N SER A 119 5.94 4.48 -2.26
CA SER A 119 7.39 4.63 -2.32
C SER A 119 7.82 5.71 -1.34
N TYR A 120 7.33 6.93 -1.55
CA TYR A 120 7.51 8.04 -0.63
C TYR A 120 6.49 9.15 -0.94
N ARG A 121 6.43 10.12 -0.03
CA ARG A 121 5.52 11.26 -0.09
C ARG A 121 6.25 12.48 0.43
N VAL A 122 6.10 13.61 -0.26
CA VAL A 122 6.84 14.83 0.02
C VAL A 122 5.88 15.99 0.24
N ASP A 123 6.01 16.64 1.40
CA ASP A 123 5.51 18.00 1.64
C ASP A 123 6.62 18.98 1.22
N THR A 124 6.43 19.63 0.07
CA THR A 124 7.50 20.44 -0.53
C THR A 124 7.62 21.84 0.07
N GLY A 125 6.54 22.34 0.68
CA GLY A 125 6.52 23.68 1.27
C GLY A 125 6.97 23.71 2.73
N PHE A 126 7.35 22.56 3.27
CA PHE A 126 7.73 22.34 4.66
C PHE A 126 8.77 23.34 5.20
N THR A 127 8.70 23.59 6.52
CA THR A 127 9.69 24.36 7.29
C THR A 127 10.09 23.54 8.52
N THR A 128 11.39 23.48 8.85
CA THR A 128 12.12 22.52 9.71
C THR A 128 11.64 22.30 11.17
N SER A 129 10.45 22.75 11.55
CA SER A 129 9.96 22.78 12.94
C SER A 129 8.81 21.83 13.28
N ASP A 130 8.18 21.16 12.30
CA ASP A 130 7.06 20.23 12.55
C ASP A 130 7.51 18.76 12.38
N PRO A 131 7.08 17.81 13.23
CA PRO A 131 7.34 16.38 13.03
C PRO A 131 6.59 15.72 11.86
N GLY A 132 5.69 16.44 11.17
CA GLY A 132 4.94 15.94 10.00
C GLY A 132 3.47 15.72 10.30
N TYR A 133 2.64 15.64 9.26
CA TYR A 133 1.18 15.60 9.39
C TYR A 133 0.62 14.19 9.19
N ARG A 134 -0.40 13.83 9.98
CA ARG A 134 -1.17 12.59 9.86
C ARG A 134 -2.60 12.77 10.37
N TYR A 135 -3.34 11.70 10.59
CA TYR A 135 -4.64 11.80 11.26
C TYR A 135 -4.55 12.52 12.62
N PRO A 136 -5.46 13.44 12.96
CA PRO A 136 -6.72 13.76 12.26
C PRO A 136 -6.64 14.78 11.11
N GLN A 137 -5.48 15.40 10.85
CA GLN A 137 -5.31 16.40 9.79
C GLN A 137 -5.52 15.79 8.40
N ASP A 138 -4.94 14.62 8.15
CA ASP A 138 -5.22 13.83 6.94
C ASP A 138 -6.35 12.82 7.21
N VAL A 139 -7.48 12.99 6.51
CA VAL A 139 -8.68 12.16 6.67
C VAL A 139 -8.49 10.70 6.22
N TYR A 140 -7.51 10.44 5.36
CA TYR A 140 -7.11 9.11 4.93
C TYR A 140 -5.95 8.56 5.78
N ASP A 141 -5.51 9.28 6.82
CA ASP A 141 -4.44 8.86 7.75
C ASP A 141 -3.12 8.55 7.03
N ARG A 142 -2.86 9.21 5.90
CA ARG A 142 -1.54 9.24 5.26
C ARG A 142 -0.59 10.05 6.14
N TYR A 143 0.64 9.59 6.22
CA TYR A 143 1.70 10.34 6.88
C TYR A 143 2.43 11.19 5.83
N TRP A 144 2.53 12.48 6.12
CA TRP A 144 3.27 13.47 5.35
C TRP A 144 4.54 13.80 6.14
N PRO A 145 5.68 13.18 5.80
CA PRO A 145 6.91 13.38 6.53
C PRO A 145 7.44 14.79 6.31
N SER A 146 8.20 15.22 7.32
CA SER A 146 9.04 16.41 7.24
C SER A 146 10.31 16.07 6.48
N ASP A 147 10.37 16.44 5.21
CA ASP A 147 11.55 16.21 4.37
C ASP A 147 12.52 17.39 4.42
N ASP A 148 13.80 17.11 4.17
CA ASP A 148 14.81 18.14 4.03
C ASP A 148 14.49 19.00 2.80
N PRO A 149 14.36 20.33 2.95
CA PRO A 149 14.01 21.19 1.84
C PRO A 149 15.13 21.19 0.80
N ASN A 150 14.76 21.03 -0.47
CA ASN A 150 15.69 21.19 -1.58
C ASN A 150 16.37 22.56 -1.48
N SER A 151 17.71 22.59 -1.53
CA SER A 151 18.51 23.80 -1.35
C SER A 151 18.26 24.87 -2.40
N ASP A 152 17.68 24.52 -3.54
CA ASP A 152 17.38 25.46 -4.63
C ASP A 152 15.96 26.04 -4.51
N TRP A 153 15.16 25.55 -3.56
CA TRP A 153 13.77 25.95 -3.37
C TRP A 153 13.61 26.91 -2.18
N THR A 154 12.57 27.74 -2.25
CA THR A 154 12.07 28.60 -1.18
C THR A 154 10.61 28.26 -0.91
N SER A 155 10.13 28.50 0.31
CA SER A 155 8.75 28.20 0.68
C SER A 155 7.85 29.44 0.59
N LEU A 156 6.68 29.27 -0.02
CA LEU A 156 5.53 30.16 0.09
C LEU A 156 4.60 29.58 1.15
N THR A 157 3.95 30.45 1.92
CA THR A 157 3.05 30.04 3.02
C THR A 157 1.79 30.91 3.01
N THR A 158 0.67 30.35 3.46
CA THR A 158 -0.56 31.09 3.74
C THR A 158 -1.15 30.67 5.07
N SER A 159 -1.78 31.59 5.79
CA SER A 159 -2.54 31.28 7.01
C SER A 159 -4.00 30.94 6.72
N HIS A 160 -4.41 30.96 5.46
CA HIS A 160 -5.78 30.64 5.05
C HIS A 160 -5.93 29.13 4.86
N THR A 161 -7.10 28.61 5.23
CA THR A 161 -7.48 27.24 4.94
C THR A 161 -7.59 27.04 3.43
N ILE A 162 -7.07 25.92 2.94
CA ILE A 162 -7.16 25.51 1.53
C ILE A 162 -8.21 24.43 1.39
N GLU A 163 -9.07 24.60 0.40
CA GLU A 163 -10.15 23.68 0.12
C GLU A 163 -9.66 22.47 -0.68
N SER A 164 -9.63 21.30 -0.04
CA SER A 164 -9.27 20.04 -0.68
C SER A 164 -10.51 19.22 -1.05
N ASN A 165 -11.27 19.74 -2.02
CA ASN A 165 -12.53 19.13 -2.49
C ASN A 165 -12.34 18.02 -3.54
N ASN A 166 -11.08 17.70 -3.90
CA ASN A 166 -10.79 16.62 -4.84
C ASN A 166 -10.85 15.23 -4.18
N SER A 167 -10.70 14.16 -4.97
CA SER A 167 -10.79 12.78 -4.48
C SER A 167 -9.61 12.36 -3.58
N TYR A 168 -8.47 13.03 -3.69
CA TYR A 168 -7.22 12.74 -2.99
C TYR A 168 -7.16 13.39 -1.59
N LYS A 169 -7.87 14.50 -1.37
CA LYS A 169 -8.01 15.17 -0.07
C LYS A 169 -6.69 15.31 0.72
N PRO A 170 -5.59 15.83 0.14
CA PRO A 170 -4.41 16.18 0.94
C PRO A 170 -4.82 17.14 2.08
N PRO A 171 -4.17 17.11 3.24
CA PRO A 171 -4.57 17.93 4.38
C PRO A 171 -4.28 19.40 4.10
N SER A 172 -5.11 20.30 4.65
CA SER A 172 -4.94 21.75 4.44
C SER A 172 -3.60 22.25 4.96
N ASP A 173 -3.03 21.63 5.99
CA ASP A 173 -1.74 22.02 6.55
C ASP A 173 -0.60 21.83 5.53
N VAL A 174 -0.57 20.68 4.84
CA VAL A 174 0.38 20.40 3.74
C VAL A 174 0.13 21.33 2.56
N MET A 175 -1.14 21.56 2.21
CA MET A 175 -1.45 22.43 1.08
C MET A 175 -1.15 23.91 1.38
N SER A 176 -1.11 24.32 2.65
CA SER A 176 -0.91 25.72 3.07
C SER A 176 0.51 26.25 2.82
N THR A 177 1.39 25.38 2.35
CA THR A 177 2.75 25.69 1.96
C THR A 177 3.01 25.21 0.52
N ALA A 178 3.99 25.81 -0.14
CA ALA A 178 4.47 25.36 -1.44
C ALA A 178 5.93 25.72 -1.67
N ALA A 179 6.65 24.84 -2.34
CA ALA A 179 7.95 25.16 -2.91
C ALA A 179 7.79 26.11 -4.11
N ALA A 180 8.75 27.02 -4.24
CA ALA A 180 9.01 27.86 -5.40
C ALA A 180 10.53 27.90 -5.63
N PRO A 181 11.02 28.15 -6.86
CA PRO A 181 12.45 28.30 -7.09
C PRO A 181 12.97 29.57 -6.39
N LYS A 182 14.16 29.50 -5.77
CA LYS A 182 14.79 30.67 -5.12
C LYS A 182 15.03 31.81 -6.10
N ASN A 183 15.46 31.46 -7.31
CA ASN A 183 15.54 32.38 -8.42
C ASN A 183 14.23 32.30 -9.23
N PRO A 184 13.43 33.37 -9.31
CA PRO A 184 12.12 33.32 -9.95
C PRO A 184 12.09 32.95 -11.44
N LEU A 185 13.25 32.96 -12.11
CA LEU A 185 13.41 32.57 -13.51
C LEU A 185 13.69 31.07 -13.70
N ASP A 186 14.02 30.36 -12.63
CA ASP A 186 14.38 28.94 -12.68
C ASP A 186 13.13 28.06 -12.59
N SER A 187 13.29 26.78 -12.90
CA SER A 187 12.26 25.75 -12.75
C SER A 187 12.33 25.08 -11.37
N LEU A 188 11.23 24.43 -10.97
CA LEU A 188 11.24 23.44 -9.89
C LEU A 188 11.57 22.08 -10.48
N ASP A 189 12.81 21.64 -10.27
CA ASP A 189 13.30 20.36 -10.74
C ASP A 189 13.42 19.37 -9.58
N PHE A 190 12.95 18.14 -9.80
CA PHE A 190 13.17 17.04 -8.89
C PHE A 190 13.23 15.71 -9.65
N ASP A 191 14.12 14.85 -9.20
CA ASP A 191 14.26 13.49 -9.70
C ASP A 191 13.54 12.55 -8.73
N LEU A 192 12.84 11.54 -9.27
CA LEU A 192 12.24 10.54 -8.40
C LEU A 192 13.34 9.66 -7.82
N LEU A 193 13.26 9.39 -6.51
CA LEU A 193 14.09 8.39 -5.87
C LEU A 193 13.65 6.99 -6.33
N THR A 194 14.24 6.50 -7.41
CA THR A 194 14.07 5.13 -7.90
C THR A 194 15.25 4.27 -7.47
N PHE A 195 15.12 2.94 -7.60
CA PHE A 195 16.29 2.08 -7.47
C PHE A 195 17.19 2.33 -8.68
N ASP A 196 18.40 2.84 -8.44
CA ASP A 196 19.45 3.16 -9.45
C ASP A 196 20.01 1.88 -10.10
N ASP A 197 19.15 1.07 -10.72
CA ASP A 197 19.57 -0.07 -11.51
C ASP A 197 18.94 0.06 -12.91
N ASP A 198 19.79 0.06 -13.96
CA ASP A 198 19.37 0.15 -15.37
C ASP A 198 18.41 -0.98 -15.79
N ASN A 199 18.21 -1.97 -14.90
CA ASN A 199 17.32 -3.10 -15.05
C ASN A 199 16.03 -2.98 -14.22
N ASP A 200 15.74 -1.83 -13.62
CA ASP A 200 14.47 -1.60 -12.93
C ASP A 200 13.31 -1.71 -13.94
N THR A 201 12.38 -2.62 -13.67
CA THR A 201 11.16 -2.84 -14.45
C THR A 201 9.92 -2.38 -13.70
N SER A 202 10.13 -1.67 -12.58
CA SER A 202 9.07 -1.09 -11.78
C SER A 202 8.28 -0.05 -12.57
N GLU A 203 7.03 0.06 -12.20
CA GLU A 203 6.09 1.04 -12.74
C GLU A 203 5.70 1.99 -11.62
N TYR A 204 5.84 3.29 -11.87
CA TYR A 204 5.62 4.34 -10.89
C TYR A 204 4.39 5.19 -11.25
N TYR A 205 3.63 5.60 -10.25
CA TYR A 205 2.57 6.60 -10.37
C TYR A 205 2.93 7.82 -9.50
N VAL A 206 2.87 9.00 -10.11
CA VAL A 206 3.14 10.28 -9.44
C VAL A 206 1.86 11.11 -9.39
N TYR A 207 1.59 11.66 -8.21
CA TYR A 207 0.47 12.56 -7.95
C TYR A 207 1.02 13.87 -7.42
N MET A 208 0.90 14.96 -8.19
CA MET A 208 1.35 16.30 -7.82
C MET A 208 0.17 17.14 -7.36
N HIS A 209 0.28 17.78 -6.21
CA HIS A 209 -0.77 18.60 -5.61
C HIS A 209 -0.42 20.08 -5.71
N PHE A 210 -1.38 20.87 -6.19
CA PHE A 210 -1.23 22.31 -6.40
C PHE A 210 -2.39 23.08 -5.77
N ALA A 211 -2.09 24.23 -5.18
CA ALA A 211 -3.04 25.26 -4.79
C ALA A 211 -2.33 26.62 -4.85
N GLU A 212 -2.97 27.66 -5.38
CA GLU A 212 -2.40 29.00 -5.35
C GLU A 212 -2.59 29.62 -3.96
N LEU A 213 -1.49 30.09 -3.37
CA LEU A 213 -1.43 30.58 -1.99
C LEU A 213 -1.58 32.11 -1.93
N GLU A 214 -1.25 32.79 -3.02
CA GLU A 214 -1.24 34.26 -3.12
C GLU A 214 -2.46 34.77 -3.88
N LEU A 215 -3.13 35.79 -3.33
CA LEU A 215 -4.22 36.46 -4.05
C LEU A 215 -3.64 37.36 -5.16
N LEU A 216 -3.49 36.81 -6.35
CA LEU A 216 -2.92 37.51 -7.49
C LEU A 216 -3.85 38.63 -8.01
N LYS A 217 -3.28 39.80 -8.30
CA LYS A 217 -4.01 40.91 -8.94
C LYS A 217 -4.34 40.57 -10.40
N ALA A 218 -5.26 41.30 -11.02
CA ALA A 218 -5.72 41.02 -12.40
C ALA A 218 -4.63 40.95 -13.49
N HIS A 219 -3.49 41.63 -13.29
CA HIS A 219 -2.34 41.63 -14.20
C HIS A 219 -1.25 40.61 -13.81
N GLN A 220 -1.41 39.96 -12.66
CA GLN A 220 -0.53 38.94 -12.14
C GLN A 220 -1.14 37.57 -12.42
N ARG A 221 -0.28 36.64 -12.82
CA ARG A 221 -0.61 35.27 -13.17
C ARG A 221 0.55 34.38 -12.80
N ARG A 222 0.25 33.21 -12.25
CA ARG A 222 1.16 32.07 -12.12
C ARG A 222 0.71 31.01 -13.10
N ILE A 223 1.46 30.84 -14.16
CA ILE A 223 1.16 29.86 -15.20
C ILE A 223 2.45 29.09 -15.51
N PHE A 224 2.37 27.78 -15.51
CA PHE A 224 3.54 26.92 -15.73
C PHE A 224 3.17 25.66 -16.49
N ASN A 225 4.18 25.08 -17.12
CA ASN A 225 4.12 23.75 -17.70
C ASN A 225 4.88 22.78 -16.81
N ILE A 226 4.63 21.49 -17.03
CA ILE A 226 5.37 20.39 -16.42
C ILE A 226 5.97 19.57 -17.56
N SER A 227 7.26 19.29 -17.47
CA SER A 227 7.95 18.31 -18.32
C SER A 227 8.35 17.08 -17.52
N TYR A 228 8.37 15.95 -18.20
CA TYR A 228 8.87 14.67 -17.72
C TYR A 228 9.98 14.22 -18.67
N ASN A 229 11.19 13.98 -18.13
CA ASN A 229 12.39 13.63 -18.91
C ASN A 229 12.60 14.57 -20.11
N GLU A 230 12.57 15.88 -19.86
CA GLU A 230 12.74 16.97 -20.85
C GLU A 230 11.62 17.08 -21.90
N GLU A 231 10.67 16.14 -21.92
CA GLU A 231 9.51 16.17 -22.80
C GLU A 231 8.31 16.84 -22.12
N TYR A 232 7.50 17.55 -22.91
CA TYR A 232 6.28 18.15 -22.41
C TYR A 232 5.32 17.09 -21.85
N TRP A 233 4.88 17.27 -20.60
CA TRP A 233 3.96 16.35 -19.95
C TRP A 233 2.57 16.94 -19.77
N ALA A 234 2.48 18.16 -19.22
CA ALA A 234 1.21 18.83 -18.96
C ALA A 234 1.33 20.36 -18.93
N GLY A 235 0.22 21.05 -19.15
CA GLY A 235 0.12 22.50 -19.09
C GLY A 235 -0.65 23.14 -20.27
N PRO A 236 -0.57 24.47 -20.42
CA PRO A 236 -0.22 25.41 -19.36
C PRO A 236 -1.25 25.31 -18.22
N TYR A 237 -0.76 25.26 -17.00
CA TYR A 237 -1.57 25.12 -15.80
C TYR A 237 -1.51 26.41 -14.96
N ALA A 238 -2.67 26.79 -14.42
CA ALA A 238 -2.84 27.96 -13.56
C ALA A 238 -3.59 27.51 -12.30
N PRO A 239 -2.90 27.32 -11.16
CA PRO A 239 -3.55 26.86 -9.94
C PRO A 239 -4.57 27.88 -9.44
N ARG A 240 -5.65 27.37 -8.85
CA ARG A 240 -6.72 28.21 -8.30
C ARG A 240 -6.41 28.64 -6.88
N TYR A 241 -6.81 29.86 -6.55
CA TYR A 241 -6.57 30.45 -5.24
C TYR A 241 -7.30 29.66 -4.15
N LEU A 242 -6.53 29.11 -3.20
CA LEU A 242 -6.98 28.31 -2.07
C LEU A 242 -7.83 27.07 -2.43
N GLU A 243 -7.69 26.53 -3.64
CA GLU A 243 -8.37 25.30 -4.09
C GLU A 243 -7.34 24.26 -4.53
N THR A 244 -7.41 23.06 -3.96
CA THR A 244 -6.49 21.95 -4.28
C THR A 244 -6.88 21.25 -5.58
N GLU A 245 -5.95 21.19 -6.51
CA GLU A 245 -6.01 20.31 -7.68
C GLU A 245 -4.87 19.29 -7.65
N THR A 246 -5.12 18.08 -8.15
CA THR A 246 -4.12 17.02 -8.23
C THR A 246 -3.90 16.64 -9.69
N PHE A 247 -2.66 16.74 -10.16
CA PHE A 247 -2.21 16.25 -11.45
C PHE A 247 -1.58 14.88 -11.31
N TYR A 248 -1.84 13.99 -12.26
CA TYR A 248 -1.32 12.64 -12.28
C TYR A 248 -1.24 12.12 -13.72
N GLY A 249 -0.32 11.19 -13.96
CA GLY A 249 -0.21 10.50 -15.25
C GLY A 249 -1.33 9.49 -15.41
N THR A 250 -1.87 9.36 -16.63
CA THR A 250 -2.89 8.33 -16.93
C THR A 250 -2.31 6.94 -17.09
N SER A 251 -1.00 6.83 -17.33
CA SER A 251 -0.25 5.58 -17.43
C SER A 251 0.93 5.61 -16.48
N GLY A 252 1.34 4.44 -15.98
CA GLY A 252 2.52 4.34 -15.13
C GLY A 252 3.82 4.65 -15.87
N LEU A 253 4.76 5.24 -15.15
CA LEU A 253 6.11 5.55 -15.61
C LEU A 253 6.97 4.30 -15.46
N MET A 254 7.50 3.79 -16.56
CA MET A 254 8.30 2.55 -16.56
C MET A 254 9.79 2.86 -16.53
N GLY A 255 10.55 2.08 -15.76
CA GLY A 255 12.01 2.04 -15.84
C GLY A 255 12.74 2.94 -14.84
N GLY A 256 13.99 3.28 -15.19
CA GLY A 256 14.98 3.93 -14.32
C GLY A 256 14.73 5.40 -13.97
N HIS A 257 15.63 6.30 -14.37
CA HIS A 257 15.63 7.69 -13.90
C HIS A 257 14.44 8.51 -14.40
N HIS A 258 13.69 9.11 -13.47
CA HIS A 258 12.51 9.92 -13.74
C HIS A 258 12.73 11.36 -13.27
N ARG A 259 12.86 12.31 -14.20
CA ARG A 259 13.03 13.74 -13.90
C ARG A 259 11.77 14.52 -14.20
N PHE A 260 11.29 15.29 -13.24
CA PHE A 260 10.26 16.28 -13.45
C PHE A 260 10.84 17.70 -13.37
N SER A 261 10.32 18.56 -14.23
CA SER A 261 10.61 20.00 -14.18
C SER A 261 9.32 20.78 -14.36
N ILE A 262 9.05 21.71 -13.44
CA ILE A 262 7.92 22.62 -13.49
C ILE A 262 8.46 24.00 -13.79
N TYR A 263 8.07 24.60 -14.91
CA TYR A 263 8.68 25.83 -15.42
C TYR A 263 7.62 26.84 -15.86
N ALA A 264 7.87 28.12 -15.57
CA ALA A 264 6.98 29.21 -15.94
C ALA A 264 6.86 29.33 -17.47
N VAL A 265 5.67 29.69 -17.96
CA VAL A 265 5.50 30.11 -19.36
C VAL A 265 5.85 31.59 -19.53
N ASP A 266 6.13 32.02 -20.76
CA ASP A 266 6.61 33.38 -21.08
C ASP A 266 5.74 34.53 -20.53
N ASN A 267 4.43 34.33 -20.41
CA ASN A 267 3.49 35.35 -19.91
C ASN A 267 3.16 35.20 -18.41
N SER A 268 3.83 34.28 -17.71
CA SER A 268 3.72 34.17 -16.26
C SER A 268 4.48 35.31 -15.59
N THR A 269 3.91 35.85 -14.53
CA THR A 269 4.53 36.92 -13.73
C THR A 269 5.08 36.41 -12.41
N HIS A 270 4.78 35.16 -12.07
CA HIS A 270 5.17 34.50 -10.82
C HIS A 270 5.84 33.16 -11.17
N PRO A 271 6.79 32.72 -10.33
CA PRO A 271 7.47 31.45 -10.56
C PRO A 271 6.53 30.26 -10.38
N PRO A 272 6.86 29.07 -10.92
CA PRO A 272 6.10 27.85 -10.66
C PRO A 272 6.06 27.53 -9.17
N ILE A 273 5.03 26.79 -8.75
CA ILE A 273 4.88 26.28 -7.39
C ILE A 273 4.53 24.81 -7.39
N LEU A 274 4.84 24.11 -6.32
CA LEU A 274 4.39 22.75 -6.01
C LEU A 274 4.09 22.72 -4.52
N ASN A 275 2.95 22.17 -4.10
CA ASN A 275 2.62 22.08 -2.66
C ASN A 275 3.15 20.75 -2.10
N ALA A 276 2.85 19.67 -2.80
CA ALA A 276 3.17 18.32 -2.36
C ALA A 276 3.15 17.34 -3.53
N TYR A 277 3.79 16.18 -3.35
CA TYR A 277 3.61 15.06 -4.28
C TYR A 277 3.72 13.71 -3.60
N GLU A 278 3.08 12.71 -4.21
CA GLU A 278 3.10 11.31 -3.78
C GLU A 278 3.64 10.42 -4.90
N VAL A 279 4.45 9.44 -4.55
CA VAL A 279 5.01 8.45 -5.49
C VAL A 279 4.66 7.05 -5.02
N TYR A 280 4.05 6.28 -5.92
CA TYR A 280 3.68 4.89 -5.68
C TYR A 280 4.29 3.96 -6.70
N ILE A 281 4.65 2.75 -6.28
CA ILE A 281 5.11 1.66 -7.13
C ILE A 281 3.96 0.68 -7.35
N VAL A 282 3.80 0.18 -8.57
CA VAL A 282 2.82 -0.86 -8.88
C VAL A 282 3.29 -2.21 -8.32
N LYS A 283 2.43 -2.85 -7.54
CA LYS A 283 2.56 -4.25 -7.11
C LYS A 283 1.48 -5.07 -7.79
N ARG A 284 1.90 -6.06 -8.57
CA ARG A 284 1.00 -6.99 -9.29
C ARG A 284 0.64 -8.17 -8.39
N PHE A 285 -0.66 -8.43 -8.27
CA PHE A 285 -1.17 -9.59 -7.56
C PHE A 285 -1.27 -10.77 -8.53
N LEU A 286 -0.13 -11.44 -8.76
CA LEU A 286 -0.01 -12.52 -9.75
C LEU A 286 -0.66 -13.83 -9.32
N GLN A 287 -0.89 -14.01 -8.02
CA GLN A 287 -1.55 -15.18 -7.44
C GLN A 287 -2.98 -14.83 -7.04
N SER A 288 -3.95 -15.50 -7.66
CA SER A 288 -5.35 -15.45 -7.24
C SER A 288 -5.54 -16.21 -5.93
N GLU A 289 -6.35 -15.67 -5.03
CA GLU A 289 -6.83 -16.41 -3.86
C GLU A 289 -7.79 -17.54 -4.28
N ALA A 290 -7.93 -18.54 -3.43
CA ALA A 290 -8.80 -19.68 -3.63
C ALA A 290 -10.26 -19.25 -3.81
N ASN A 291 -11.05 -20.11 -4.44
CA ASN A 291 -12.47 -19.86 -4.62
C ASN A 291 -13.17 -19.65 -3.26
N GLN A 292 -13.99 -18.59 -3.16
CA GLN A 292 -14.64 -18.18 -1.91
C GLN A 292 -15.49 -19.30 -1.28
N ASN A 293 -16.19 -20.12 -2.08
CA ASN A 293 -16.99 -21.23 -1.54
C ASN A 293 -16.09 -22.30 -0.93
N ASP A 294 -14.96 -22.58 -1.57
CA ASP A 294 -13.99 -23.54 -1.06
C ASP A 294 -13.36 -23.02 0.25
N ILE A 295 -13.01 -21.73 0.32
CA ILE A 295 -12.50 -21.05 1.53
C ILE A 295 -13.50 -21.16 2.68
N ASP A 296 -14.77 -20.83 2.43
CA ASP A 296 -15.80 -20.82 3.47
C ASP A 296 -16.07 -22.24 3.98
N ALA A 297 -16.12 -23.23 3.07
CA ALA A 297 -16.27 -24.63 3.42
C ALA A 297 -15.15 -25.14 4.34
N VAL A 298 -13.88 -24.91 3.98
CA VAL A 298 -12.75 -25.35 4.83
C VAL A 298 -12.59 -24.55 6.11
N THR A 299 -13.02 -23.29 6.12
CA THR A 299 -13.05 -22.49 7.36
C THR A 299 -14.05 -23.07 8.36
N ILE A 300 -15.24 -23.50 7.88
CA ILE A 300 -16.24 -24.18 8.70
C ILE A 300 -15.67 -25.51 9.22
N LEU A 301 -15.03 -26.32 8.37
CA LEU A 301 -14.39 -27.58 8.79
C LEU A 301 -13.31 -27.36 9.86
N LYS A 302 -12.43 -26.37 9.64
CA LYS A 302 -11.38 -25.99 10.60
C LYS A 302 -11.98 -25.67 11.97
N SER A 303 -13.05 -24.89 12.00
CA SER A 303 -13.73 -24.49 13.24
C SER A 303 -14.47 -25.67 13.91
N THR A 304 -15.17 -26.49 13.12
CA THR A 304 -15.98 -27.61 13.63
C THR A 304 -15.10 -28.67 14.30
N TYR A 305 -13.95 -28.95 13.71
CA TYR A 305 -13.05 -30.00 14.19
C TYR A 305 -11.86 -29.46 14.99
N GLY A 306 -11.82 -28.16 15.27
CA GLY A 306 -10.76 -27.54 16.06
C GLY A 306 -9.36 -27.76 15.49
N ILE A 307 -9.21 -27.78 14.16
CA ILE A 307 -7.95 -28.11 13.49
C ILE A 307 -6.90 -27.04 13.79
N LYS A 308 -5.80 -27.48 14.41
CA LYS A 308 -4.62 -26.65 14.71
C LYS A 308 -3.43 -27.13 13.88
N ARG A 309 -3.30 -26.61 12.67
CA ARG A 309 -2.20 -26.85 11.71
C ARG A 309 -1.71 -25.51 11.15
N ASN A 310 -0.92 -25.53 10.07
CA ASN A 310 -0.56 -24.36 9.28
C ASN A 310 -1.75 -23.68 8.55
N TRP A 311 -2.99 -23.99 8.92
CA TRP A 311 -4.20 -23.51 8.29
C TRP A 311 -4.44 -22.03 8.64
N GLN A 312 -3.70 -21.12 8.03
CA GLN A 312 -3.79 -19.66 8.21
C GLN A 312 -3.79 -18.97 6.84
N GLY A 313 -4.58 -17.91 6.70
CA GLY A 313 -4.71 -17.17 5.43
C GLY A 313 -5.45 -17.94 4.36
N ASP A 314 -5.07 -17.75 3.10
CA ASP A 314 -5.65 -18.44 1.96
C ASP A 314 -5.21 -19.93 1.90
N PRO A 315 -6.14 -20.88 1.75
CA PRO A 315 -5.84 -22.31 1.81
C PRO A 315 -5.02 -22.85 0.64
N CYS A 316 -5.00 -22.15 -0.50
CA CYS A 316 -4.34 -22.60 -1.73
C CYS A 316 -3.16 -21.69 -2.14
N THR A 317 -2.59 -20.93 -1.21
CA THR A 317 -1.36 -20.19 -1.49
C THR A 317 -0.23 -21.18 -1.75
N ARG A 318 0.38 -21.19 -2.94
CA ARG A 318 1.29 -22.26 -3.39
C ARG A 318 2.43 -22.55 -2.42
N GLU A 319 3.08 -21.51 -1.93
CA GLU A 319 4.23 -21.59 -1.01
C GLU A 319 3.82 -21.98 0.41
N TYR A 320 2.56 -21.74 0.77
CA TYR A 320 2.02 -21.93 2.12
C TYR A 320 0.74 -22.76 2.12
N LEU A 321 0.68 -23.76 1.23
CA LEU A 321 -0.47 -24.63 1.05
C LEU A 321 -0.85 -25.28 2.39
N TRP A 322 -2.13 -25.25 2.73
CA TRP A 322 -2.60 -25.85 3.97
C TRP A 322 -2.31 -27.36 3.98
N GLU A 323 -1.72 -27.82 5.07
CA GLU A 323 -1.33 -29.22 5.25
C GLU A 323 -2.53 -30.15 5.15
N GLY A 324 -2.44 -31.10 4.21
CA GLY A 324 -3.50 -32.04 3.92
C GLY A 324 -4.55 -31.50 2.96
N LEU A 325 -4.33 -30.36 2.30
CA LEU A 325 -5.12 -29.94 1.14
C LEU A 325 -4.30 -30.09 -0.14
N ASN A 326 -5.00 -30.22 -1.26
CA ASN A 326 -4.43 -30.07 -2.59
C ASN A 326 -5.35 -29.17 -3.42
N CYS A 327 -4.76 -28.28 -4.20
CA CYS A 327 -5.51 -27.32 -5.00
C CYS A 327 -5.13 -27.42 -6.49
N SER A 328 -6.10 -27.17 -7.37
CA SER A 328 -5.84 -26.97 -8.78
C SER A 328 -5.32 -25.55 -9.02
N TYR A 329 -4.39 -25.43 -9.97
CA TYR A 329 -3.81 -24.17 -10.39
C TYR A 329 -3.87 -24.08 -11.90
N ASP A 330 -4.97 -23.57 -12.42
CA ASP A 330 -5.13 -23.37 -13.85
C ASP A 330 -4.44 -22.05 -14.20
N GLY A 331 -3.46 -22.09 -15.12
CA GLY A 331 -2.50 -21.00 -15.37
C GLY A 331 -3.07 -19.67 -15.92
N ASN A 332 -4.39 -19.47 -15.91
CA ASN A 332 -5.09 -18.31 -16.46
C ASN A 332 -5.64 -17.35 -15.38
N TYR A 333 -4.98 -17.23 -14.22
CA TYR A 333 -5.46 -16.42 -13.09
C TYR A 333 -6.81 -16.87 -12.50
N ASP A 334 -7.27 -18.07 -12.84
CA ASP A 334 -8.47 -18.64 -12.23
C ASP A 334 -8.22 -18.88 -10.73
N ALA A 335 -9.27 -18.65 -9.93
CA ALA A 335 -9.21 -18.87 -8.49
C ALA A 335 -8.91 -20.37 -8.22
N PRO A 336 -7.81 -20.69 -7.51
CA PRO A 336 -7.49 -22.07 -7.17
C PRO A 336 -8.67 -22.79 -6.50
N ARG A 337 -8.88 -24.05 -6.88
CA ARG A 337 -9.96 -24.88 -6.33
C ARG A 337 -9.39 -25.98 -5.46
N ILE A 338 -10.02 -26.27 -4.32
CA ILE A 338 -9.62 -27.42 -3.49
C ILE A 338 -10.12 -28.70 -4.18
N ILE A 339 -9.20 -29.57 -4.55
CA ILE A 339 -9.49 -30.79 -5.33
C ILE A 339 -9.33 -32.08 -4.52
N SER A 340 -8.62 -32.06 -3.40
CA SER A 340 -8.58 -33.22 -2.50
C SER A 340 -8.11 -32.86 -1.11
N PHE A 341 -8.49 -33.70 -0.14
CA PHE A 341 -7.85 -33.74 1.15
C PHE A 341 -6.80 -34.84 1.13
N GLN A 342 -5.54 -34.49 1.36
CA GLN A 342 -4.50 -35.46 1.61
C GLN A 342 -4.68 -35.98 3.05
N VAL A 343 -5.28 -37.15 3.17
CA VAL A 343 -5.22 -37.93 4.40
C VAL A 343 -3.76 -38.30 4.64
N LEU A 344 -3.14 -37.67 5.63
CA LEU A 344 -1.81 -38.03 6.11
C LEU A 344 -1.89 -39.41 6.80
N THR A 345 -1.80 -40.47 6.01
CA THR A 345 -1.64 -41.88 6.43
C THR A 345 -2.70 -42.44 7.41
N GLU A 346 -2.77 -43.77 7.52
CA GLU A 346 -3.72 -44.45 8.41
C GLU A 346 -3.63 -43.97 9.88
N ASP A 347 -2.49 -43.42 10.29
CA ASP A 347 -2.27 -42.88 11.64
C ASP A 347 -3.03 -41.57 11.90
N ALA A 348 -3.28 -40.71 10.89
CA ALA A 348 -4.14 -39.54 11.09
C ALA A 348 -5.62 -39.90 11.14
N ILE A 349 -6.11 -40.92 10.40
CA ILE A 349 -7.49 -41.43 10.56
C ILE A 349 -7.66 -42.08 11.94
N ARG A 350 -6.63 -42.79 12.42
CA ARG A 350 -6.60 -43.35 13.77
C ARG A 350 -6.49 -42.25 14.85
N ASN A 351 -5.85 -41.12 14.54
CA ASN A 351 -5.87 -39.94 15.39
C ASN A 351 -7.14 -39.07 15.24
N LEU A 352 -7.85 -39.14 14.13
CA LEU A 352 -9.14 -38.49 13.90
C LEU A 352 -10.24 -39.19 14.74
N SER A 353 -10.15 -40.52 14.87
CA SER A 353 -10.96 -41.30 15.81
C SER A 353 -10.51 -41.19 17.28
N SER A 354 -9.21 -40.94 17.56
CA SER A 354 -8.72 -40.70 18.94
C SER A 354 -8.86 -39.25 19.42
N SER A 355 -8.98 -38.28 18.50
CA SER A 355 -9.17 -36.84 18.77
C SER A 355 -10.65 -36.44 18.85
N GLY A 356 -11.57 -37.40 18.81
CA GLY A 356 -13.00 -37.14 19.08
C GLY A 356 -13.79 -36.59 17.90
N LEU A 357 -13.59 -37.09 16.67
CA LEU A 357 -14.61 -36.97 15.62
C LEU A 357 -15.84 -37.84 15.93
N THR A 358 -16.59 -37.44 16.95
CA THR A 358 -17.98 -37.84 17.18
C THR A 358 -18.97 -36.84 16.59
N ALA A 359 -18.47 -35.80 15.90
CA ALA A 359 -19.28 -34.75 15.31
C ALA A 359 -19.80 -35.14 13.91
N GLU A 360 -21.03 -34.72 13.60
CA GLU A 360 -21.64 -34.88 12.28
C GLU A 360 -20.80 -34.18 11.20
N ILE A 361 -20.73 -34.79 10.01
CA ILE A 361 -20.09 -34.20 8.85
C ILE A 361 -20.81 -32.90 8.51
N PRO A 362 -20.13 -31.74 8.51
CA PRO A 362 -20.76 -30.46 8.20
C PRO A 362 -21.34 -30.47 6.78
N PRO A 363 -22.56 -29.92 6.58
CA PRO A 363 -23.12 -29.73 5.24
C PRO A 363 -22.19 -28.95 4.32
N SER A 364 -21.32 -28.08 4.86
CA SER A 364 -20.38 -27.28 4.08
C SER A 364 -19.43 -28.08 3.18
N ILE A 365 -19.22 -29.38 3.43
CA ILE A 365 -18.45 -30.24 2.50
C ILE A 365 -19.10 -30.28 1.11
N SER A 366 -20.42 -30.15 0.99
CA SER A 366 -21.10 -30.16 -0.32
C SER A 366 -20.76 -28.95 -1.19
N GLU A 367 -20.26 -27.87 -0.59
CA GLU A 367 -19.85 -26.66 -1.33
C GLU A 367 -18.50 -26.84 -2.05
N LEU A 368 -17.70 -27.85 -1.67
CA LEU A 368 -16.44 -28.21 -2.30
C LEU A 368 -16.67 -29.02 -3.58
N THR A 369 -17.19 -28.34 -4.60
CA THR A 369 -17.71 -28.94 -5.83
C THR A 369 -16.66 -29.57 -6.74
N MET A 370 -15.37 -29.29 -6.52
CA MET A 370 -14.25 -29.79 -7.33
C MET A 370 -13.47 -30.92 -6.67
N ILE A 371 -13.94 -31.44 -5.53
CA ILE A 371 -13.29 -32.58 -4.87
C ILE A 371 -13.28 -33.79 -5.80
N GLN A 372 -12.09 -34.33 -6.04
CA GLN A 372 -11.83 -35.55 -6.78
C GLN A 372 -11.59 -36.73 -5.83
N ASN A 373 -10.94 -36.50 -4.68
CA ASN A 373 -10.63 -37.52 -3.68
C ASN A 373 -10.81 -36.96 -2.25
N LEU A 374 -11.41 -37.76 -1.35
CA LEU A 374 -11.57 -37.46 0.08
C LEU A 374 -10.57 -38.24 0.93
#